data_AF-A0A0N8HZE7-F1
#
_entry.id   AF-A0A0N8HZE7-F1
#
_cell.length_a   1.000
_cell.length_b   1.000
_cell.length_c   1.000
_cell.angle_alpha   90.00
_cell.angle_beta   90.00
_cell.angle_gamma   90.00
#
_symmetry.space_group_name_H-M   'P 1'
#
loop_
_entity.id
_entity.type
_entity.pdbx_description
1 polymer ?
#
loop_
_entity_poly.entity_id
_entity_poly.type
_entity_poly.pdbx_seq_one_letter_code
_entity_poly.pdbx_strand_id
1 'polypeptide(L)'
;MPSVGRITRSLLVGVLHAAGLLGVALELGYAVGPAEYTAIGLLWRYGGLVVVAAVPVWLALRFRLVVPLLALVLTTGYVFGMELTPPGPTFHDVAEFERLDEPTGIIVVENGLYIVRYMMNASVWLVGFLFAGLVEAVSRSDWRRLPAPPACRTGSPHPSLDGRL
;
A
#
# COMPACT_ATOMS: atom_id res chain seq x y z
N MET A 1 -8.03 10.74 -21.19
CA MET A 1 -6.69 11.12 -20.69
C MET A 1 -6.77 11.44 -19.20
N PRO A 2 -5.85 10.95 -18.35
CA PRO A 2 -5.75 11.44 -16.97
C PRO A 2 -5.56 12.96 -17.00
N SER A 3 -6.26 13.69 -16.16
CA SER A 3 -6.06 15.14 -16.05
C SER A 3 -4.68 15.37 -15.45
N VAL A 4 -3.86 16.22 -16.07
CA VAL A 4 -2.51 16.56 -15.59
C VAL A 4 -2.53 16.85 -14.09
N GLY A 5 -3.52 17.61 -13.61
CA GLY A 5 -3.67 17.92 -12.19
C GLY A 5 -3.86 16.72 -11.24
N ARG A 6 -4.39 15.57 -11.70
CA ARG A 6 -4.47 14.36 -10.87
C ARG A 6 -3.10 13.71 -10.72
N ILE A 7 -2.33 13.64 -11.80
CA ILE A 7 -0.96 13.09 -11.81
C ILE A 7 -0.07 13.97 -10.92
N THR A 8 -0.13 15.29 -11.09
CA THR A 8 0.63 16.23 -10.25
C THR A 8 0.32 16.06 -8.77
N ARG A 9 -0.96 15.98 -8.39
CA ARG A 9 -1.34 15.76 -6.98
C ARG A 9 -0.82 14.45 -6.43
N SER A 10 -0.94 13.34 -7.17
CA SER A 10 -0.40 12.05 -6.72
C SER A 10 1.12 12.07 -6.55
N LEU A 11 1.84 12.74 -7.45
CA LEU A 11 3.30 12.88 -7.34
C LEU A 11 3.68 13.75 -6.14
N LEU A 12 2.98 14.85 -5.89
CA LEU A 12 3.21 15.69 -4.71
C LEU A 12 3.04 14.89 -3.41
N VAL A 13 1.97 14.08 -3.31
CA VAL A 13 1.79 13.20 -2.15
C VAL A 13 2.92 12.17 -2.05
N GLY A 14 3.34 11.59 -3.17
CA GLY A 14 4.49 10.67 -3.19
C GLY A 14 5.80 11.31 -2.72
N VAL A 15 6.06 12.55 -3.12
CA VAL A 15 7.23 13.34 -2.67
C VAL A 15 7.15 13.63 -1.18
N LEU A 16 6.00 14.07 -0.68
CA LEU A 16 5.80 14.32 0.76
C LEU A 16 5.97 13.03 1.59
N HIS A 17 5.43 11.92 1.10
CA HIS A 17 5.59 10.59 1.71
C HIS A 17 7.07 10.18 1.78
N ALA A 18 7.80 10.28 0.68
CA ALA A 18 9.22 9.95 0.63
C ALA A 18 10.04 10.88 1.55
N ALA A 19 9.76 12.17 1.54
CA ALA A 19 10.43 13.16 2.40
C ALA A 19 10.17 12.89 3.88
N GLY A 20 8.96 12.50 4.28
CA GLY A 20 8.64 12.17 5.66
C GLY A 20 9.44 10.96 6.17
N LEU A 21 9.50 9.87 5.38
CA LEU A 21 10.28 8.68 5.73
C LEU A 21 11.78 8.99 5.81
N LEU A 22 12.31 9.74 4.83
CA LEU A 22 13.72 10.12 4.81
C LEU A 22 14.08 11.07 5.95
N GLY A 23 13.20 12.02 6.27
CA GLY A 23 13.40 12.94 7.39
C GLY A 23 13.55 12.20 8.70
N VAL A 24 12.60 11.30 9.02
CA VAL A 24 12.68 10.49 10.24
C VAL A 24 13.91 9.57 10.23
N ALA A 25 14.22 8.92 9.10
CA ALA A 25 15.42 8.09 9.01
C ALA A 25 16.72 8.87 9.27
N LEU A 26 16.82 10.10 8.75
CA LEU A 26 17.98 10.97 8.98
C LEU A 26 18.05 11.47 10.43
N GLU A 27 16.92 11.83 11.02
CA GLU A 27 16.85 12.23 12.44
C GLU A 27 17.25 11.09 13.38
N LEU A 28 16.94 9.84 13.01
CA LEU A 28 17.36 8.63 13.73
C LEU A 28 18.80 8.20 13.42
N GLY A 29 19.51 8.93 12.54
CA GLY A 29 20.91 8.69 12.23
C GLY A 29 21.16 7.55 11.24
N TYR A 30 20.15 7.12 10.48
CA TYR A 30 20.35 6.09 9.46
C TYR A 30 21.17 6.58 8.27
N ALA A 31 22.05 5.71 7.79
CA ALA A 31 22.85 5.91 6.58
C ALA A 31 21.99 5.76 5.32
N VAL A 32 21.04 6.67 5.13
CA VAL A 32 20.16 6.76 3.96
C VAL A 32 20.49 7.97 3.10
N GLY A 33 21.63 8.63 3.35
CA GLY A 33 22.08 9.81 2.62
C GLY A 33 22.41 9.52 1.16
N PRO A 34 22.38 10.53 0.27
CA PRO A 34 22.62 10.33 -1.15
C PRO A 34 24.06 9.91 -1.49
N ALA A 35 25.03 10.19 -0.60
CA ALA A 35 26.43 9.78 -0.78
C ALA A 35 26.63 8.25 -0.74
N GLU A 36 25.66 7.52 -0.17
CA GLU A 36 25.72 6.06 -0.02
C GLU A 36 25.33 5.30 -1.30
N TYR A 37 24.88 6.00 -2.35
CA TYR A 37 24.28 5.36 -3.51
C TYR A 37 24.81 5.90 -4.85
N THR A 38 24.91 5.01 -5.83
CA THR A 38 25.12 5.40 -7.24
C THR A 38 23.91 6.18 -7.77
N ALA A 39 24.06 6.90 -8.89
CA ALA A 39 22.95 7.62 -9.52
C ALA A 39 21.72 6.73 -9.80
N ILE A 40 21.94 5.49 -10.25
CA ILE A 40 20.87 4.51 -10.48
C ILE A 40 20.27 4.06 -9.15
N GLY A 41 21.10 3.83 -8.13
CA GLY A 41 20.65 3.51 -6.77
C GLY A 41 19.77 4.62 -6.18
N LEU A 42 20.15 5.88 -6.35
CA LEU A 42 19.37 7.04 -5.92
C LEU A 42 18.01 7.10 -6.60
N LEU A 43 17.98 6.93 -7.92
CA LEU A 43 16.74 6.92 -8.70
C LEU A 43 15.81 5.80 -8.23
N TRP A 44 16.35 4.60 -8.06
CA TRP A 44 15.55 3.45 -7.63
C TRP A 44 15.05 3.63 -6.20
N ARG A 45 15.89 4.12 -5.29
CA ARG A 45 15.60 4.27 -3.87
C ARG A 45 14.58 5.37 -3.61
N TYR A 46 14.90 6.59 -4.05
CA TYR A 46 14.05 7.76 -3.79
C TYR A 46 12.88 7.82 -4.77
N GLY A 47 13.12 7.54 -6.05
CA GLY A 47 12.05 7.43 -7.04
C GLY A 47 11.07 6.32 -6.69
N GLY A 48 11.56 5.17 -6.24
CA GLY A 48 10.74 4.06 -5.76
C GLY A 48 9.81 4.47 -4.61
N LEU A 49 10.31 5.23 -3.63
CA LEU A 49 9.50 5.77 -2.52
C LEU A 49 8.45 6.79 -2.98
N VAL A 50 8.75 7.61 -3.98
CA VAL A 50 7.76 8.51 -4.54
C VAL A 50 6.68 7.71 -5.25
N VAL A 51 7.07 6.74 -6.07
CA VAL A 51 6.14 5.91 -6.87
C VAL A 51 5.27 5.04 -5.98
N VAL A 52 5.82 4.43 -4.91
CA VAL A 52 5.08 3.52 -4.02
C VAL A 52 3.87 4.19 -3.38
N ALA A 53 3.94 5.50 -3.12
CA ALA A 53 2.82 6.29 -2.60
C ALA A 53 2.00 6.98 -3.71
N ALA A 54 2.65 7.49 -4.75
CA ALA A 54 1.96 8.17 -5.84
C ALA A 54 0.97 7.25 -6.58
N VAL A 55 1.31 5.96 -6.77
CA VAL A 55 0.46 5.01 -7.49
C VAL A 55 -0.86 4.75 -6.75
N PRO A 56 -0.89 4.36 -5.46
CA PRO A 56 -2.14 4.22 -4.70
C PRO A 56 -3.01 5.48 -4.71
N VAL A 57 -2.39 6.65 -4.55
CA VAL A 57 -3.10 7.94 -4.57
C VAL A 57 -3.71 8.19 -5.95
N TRP A 58 -2.96 7.92 -7.02
CA TRP A 58 -3.46 8.05 -8.38
C TRP A 58 -4.61 7.09 -8.65
N LEU A 59 -4.52 5.83 -8.21
CA LEU A 59 -5.61 4.84 -8.32
C LEU A 59 -6.87 5.32 -7.61
N ALA A 60 -6.74 5.89 -6.41
CA ALA A 60 -7.85 6.48 -5.67
C ALA A 60 -8.47 7.67 -6.44
N LEU A 61 -7.66 8.58 -6.96
CA LEU A 61 -8.16 9.77 -7.68
C LEU A 61 -8.75 9.45 -9.07
N ARG A 62 -8.21 8.44 -9.76
CA ARG A 62 -8.59 8.11 -11.14
C ARG A 62 -9.72 7.10 -11.23
N PHE A 63 -9.67 6.07 -10.38
CA PHE A 63 -10.55 4.91 -10.41
C PHE A 63 -11.40 4.75 -9.14
N ARG A 64 -11.22 5.64 -8.15
CA ARG A 64 -11.91 5.58 -6.84
C ARG A 64 -11.64 4.28 -6.09
N LEU A 65 -10.47 3.67 -6.30
CA LEU A 65 -10.01 2.48 -5.59
C LEU A 65 -9.44 2.92 -4.24
N VAL A 66 -10.10 2.55 -3.14
CA VAL A 66 -9.80 3.02 -1.79
C VAL A 66 -8.90 2.04 -1.04
N VAL A 67 -8.99 0.74 -1.35
CA VAL A 67 -8.19 -0.32 -0.70
C VAL A 67 -6.68 -0.09 -0.84
N PRO A 68 -6.10 0.21 -2.02
CA PRO A 68 -4.66 0.43 -2.12
C PRO A 68 -4.20 1.65 -1.32
N LEU A 69 -5.04 2.68 -1.20
CA LEU A 69 -4.75 3.86 -0.40
C LEU A 69 -4.77 3.55 1.10
N LEU A 70 -5.75 2.77 1.57
CA LEU A 70 -5.81 2.31 2.95
C LEU A 70 -4.61 1.43 3.29
N ALA A 71 -4.24 0.50 2.40
CA ALA A 71 -3.06 -0.34 2.57
C ALA A 71 -1.78 0.49 2.70
N LEU A 72 -1.61 1.52 1.87
CA LEU A 72 -0.50 2.47 1.98
C LEU A 72 -0.48 3.17 3.34
N VAL A 73 -1.61 3.73 3.77
CA VAL A 73 -1.72 4.46 5.06
C VAL A 73 -1.40 3.53 6.24
N LEU A 74 -1.99 2.33 6.26
CA LEU A 74 -1.76 1.38 7.34
C LEU A 74 -0.31 0.90 7.40
N THR A 75 0.28 0.59 6.23
CA THR A 75 1.67 0.13 6.17
C THR A 75 2.63 1.24 6.61
N THR A 76 2.42 2.46 6.11
CA THR A 76 3.26 3.61 6.46
C THR A 76 3.13 3.96 7.94
N GLY A 77 1.89 3.98 8.46
CA GLY A 77 1.62 4.22 9.87
C GLY A 77 2.22 3.15 10.78
N TYR A 78 2.16 1.88 10.37
CA TYR A 78 2.83 0.79 11.07
C TYR A 78 4.35 0.98 11.09
N VAL A 79 4.96 1.31 9.95
CA VAL A 79 6.40 1.59 9.86
C VAL A 79 6.80 2.71 10.80
N PHE A 80 6.11 3.86 10.76
CA PHE A 80 6.39 4.95 11.69
C PHE A 80 6.12 4.57 13.15
N GLY A 81 5.07 3.81 13.44
CA GLY A 81 4.77 3.35 14.79
C GLY A 81 5.87 2.47 15.35
N MET A 82 6.32 1.47 14.59
CA MET A 82 7.41 0.59 15.02
C MET A 82 8.75 1.31 15.12
N GLU A 83 8.96 2.33 14.30
CA GLU A 83 10.19 3.12 14.30
C GLU A 83 10.24 4.10 15.49
N LEU A 84 9.15 4.83 15.73
CA LEU A 84 9.07 5.87 16.76
C LEU A 84 8.71 5.31 18.14
N THR A 85 8.12 4.13 18.18
CA THR A 85 7.86 3.37 19.40
C THR A 85 8.36 1.94 19.23
N PRO A 86 9.70 1.73 19.20
CA PRO A 86 10.24 0.40 19.08
C PRO A 86 9.72 -0.46 20.24
N PRO A 87 9.23 -1.69 19.98
CA PRO A 87 9.15 -2.66 21.05
C PRO A 87 10.56 -2.79 21.66
N GLY A 88 10.66 -2.89 22.99
CA GLY A 88 11.95 -2.91 23.68
C GLY A 88 12.94 -3.89 23.04
N PRO A 89 14.26 -3.66 23.20
CA PRO A 89 15.29 -4.35 22.43
C PRO A 89 15.09 -5.87 22.50
N THR A 90 14.86 -6.48 21.34
CA THR A 90 14.83 -7.93 21.19
C THR A 90 16.25 -8.41 20.98
N PHE A 91 16.76 -9.12 21.98
CA PHE A 91 18.09 -9.71 21.99
C PHE A 91 17.96 -11.15 21.50
N HIS A 92 18.52 -11.45 20.33
CA HIS A 92 18.60 -12.79 19.78
C HIS A 92 20.06 -13.25 19.76
N ASP A 93 20.35 -14.47 20.25
CA ASP A 93 21.68 -15.07 20.08
C ASP A 93 21.84 -15.51 18.62
N VAL A 94 23.02 -15.31 18.03
CA VAL A 94 23.34 -15.76 16.66
C VAL A 94 23.07 -17.27 16.48
N ALA A 95 23.22 -18.07 17.54
CA ALA A 95 22.88 -19.49 17.53
C ALA A 95 21.43 -19.76 17.11
N GLU A 96 20.49 -18.87 17.46
CA GLU A 96 19.08 -19.01 17.10
C GLU A 96 18.85 -18.80 15.59
N PHE A 97 19.62 -17.90 14.96
CA PHE A 97 19.54 -17.64 13.52
C PHE A 97 20.22 -18.75 12.70
N GLU A 98 21.34 -19.26 13.17
CA GLU A 98 22.12 -20.30 12.49
C GLU A 98 21.68 -21.73 12.85
N ARG A 99 20.71 -21.86 13.77
CA ARG A 99 20.24 -23.15 14.33
C ARG A 99 21.39 -23.99 14.89
N LEU A 100 22.28 -23.35 15.62
CA LEU A 100 23.36 -24.03 16.34
C LEU A 100 22.83 -24.54 17.68
N ASP A 101 23.32 -25.72 18.09
CA ASP A 101 22.90 -26.35 19.34
C ASP A 101 23.47 -25.66 20.60
N GLU A 102 24.49 -24.81 20.45
CA GLU A 102 25.17 -24.13 21.54
C GLU A 102 25.10 -22.60 21.39
N PRO A 103 24.86 -21.84 22.49
CA PRO A 103 24.82 -20.38 22.46
C PRO A 103 26.20 -19.82 22.07
N THR A 104 26.22 -18.96 21.06
CA THR A 104 27.49 -18.36 20.60
C THR A 104 27.97 -17.25 21.53
N GLY A 105 27.08 -16.70 22.37
CA GLY A 105 27.36 -15.53 23.19
C GLY A 105 27.44 -14.23 22.39
N ILE A 106 27.18 -14.28 21.07
CA ILE A 106 27.07 -13.12 20.21
C ILE A 106 25.59 -12.73 20.16
N ILE A 107 25.26 -11.60 20.77
CA ILE A 107 23.88 -11.09 20.83
C ILE A 107 23.67 -10.09 19.71
N VAL A 108 22.71 -10.40 18.83
CA VAL A 108 22.20 -9.46 17.83
C VAL A 108 21.01 -8.74 18.44
N VAL A 109 21.12 -7.42 18.51
CA VAL A 109 20.00 -6.57 18.93
C VAL A 109 19.17 -6.24 17.71
N GLU A 110 18.00 -6.85 17.57
CA GLU A 110 17.08 -6.53 16.49
C GLU A 110 16.31 -5.26 16.84
N ASN A 111 16.92 -4.11 16.57
CA ASN A 111 16.31 -2.80 16.77
C ASN A 111 15.90 -2.17 15.43
N GLY A 112 14.65 -1.70 15.38
CA GLY A 112 14.31 -0.40 14.79
C GLY A 112 14.40 -0.22 13.27
N LEU A 113 14.92 -1.12 12.43
CA LEU A 113 15.17 -0.78 11.02
C LEU A 113 13.95 -0.78 10.08
N TYR A 114 12.75 -0.47 10.57
CA TYR A 114 11.49 -0.63 9.83
C TYR A 114 11.40 0.32 8.63
N ILE A 115 11.80 1.58 8.79
CA ILE A 115 11.86 2.54 7.68
C ILE A 115 12.85 2.06 6.61
N VAL A 116 14.06 1.64 7.00
CA VAL A 116 15.07 1.19 6.02
C VAL A 116 14.59 -0.04 5.25
N ARG A 117 13.96 -1.00 5.95
CA ARG A 117 13.40 -2.21 5.35
C ARG A 117 12.22 -1.88 4.42
N TYR A 118 11.35 -0.96 4.82
CA TYR A 118 10.27 -0.46 3.98
C TYR A 118 10.82 0.16 2.69
N MET A 119 11.85 1.00 2.80
CA MET A 119 12.51 1.62 1.66
C MET A 119 13.22 0.58 0.75
N MET A 120 13.82 -0.49 1.31
CA MET A 120 14.45 -1.58 0.53
C MET A 120 13.44 -2.37 -0.27
N ASN A 121 12.27 -2.56 0.32
CA ASN A 121 11.21 -3.36 -0.28
C ASN A 121 10.16 -2.50 -0.99
N ALA A 122 10.49 -1.26 -1.39
CA ALA A 122 9.53 -0.35 -2.05
C ALA A 122 8.87 -0.98 -3.28
N SER A 123 9.61 -1.77 -4.07
CA SER A 123 9.07 -2.51 -5.22
C SER A 123 8.06 -3.58 -4.81
N VAL A 124 8.33 -4.31 -3.72
CA VAL A 124 7.42 -5.33 -3.17
C VAL A 124 6.11 -4.68 -2.71
N TRP A 125 6.22 -3.57 -1.99
CA TRP A 125 5.06 -2.80 -1.55
C TRP A 125 4.24 -2.26 -2.72
N LEU A 126 4.90 -1.75 -3.77
CA LEU A 126 4.23 -1.28 -4.97
C LEU A 126 3.42 -2.40 -5.63
N VAL A 127 4.01 -3.58 -5.78
CA VAL A 127 3.31 -4.77 -6.30
C VAL A 127 2.13 -5.14 -5.40
N GLY A 128 2.32 -5.14 -4.08
CA GLY A 128 1.25 -5.40 -3.11
C GLY A 128 0.08 -4.43 -3.23
N PHE A 129 0.35 -3.13 -3.35
CA PHE A 129 -0.70 -2.11 -3.52
C PHE A 129 -1.40 -2.22 -4.87
N LEU A 130 -0.67 -2.50 -5.95
CA LEU A 130 -1.27 -2.77 -7.25
C LEU A 130 -2.18 -3.99 -7.21
N PHE A 131 -1.75 -5.06 -6.56
CA PHE A 131 -2.55 -6.27 -6.36
C PHE A 131 -3.82 -5.98 -5.54
N ALA A 132 -3.71 -5.22 -4.45
CA ALA A 132 -4.87 -4.79 -3.66
C ALA A 132 -5.86 -3.97 -4.50
N GLY A 133 -5.36 -3.07 -5.36
CA GLY A 133 -6.18 -2.32 -6.31
C GLY A 133 -6.86 -3.21 -7.35
N LEU A 134 -6.16 -4.25 -7.84
CA LEU A 134 -6.72 -5.23 -8.77
C LEU A 134 -7.86 -6.03 -8.12
N VAL A 135 -7.64 -6.54 -6.90
CA VAL A 135 -8.68 -7.26 -6.13
C VAL A 135 -9.91 -6.39 -5.96
N GLU A 136 -9.75 -5.14 -5.50
CA GLU A 136 -10.87 -4.21 -5.35
C GLU A 136 -11.60 -3.95 -6.68
N ALA A 137 -10.86 -3.78 -7.78
CA ALA A 137 -11.44 -3.55 -9.09
C ALA A 137 -12.27 -4.73 -9.60
N VAL A 138 -11.79 -5.96 -9.39
CA VAL A 138 -12.50 -7.20 -9.74
C VAL A 138 -13.77 -7.33 -8.89
N SER A 139 -13.66 -7.21 -7.55
CA SER A 139 -14.81 -7.33 -6.65
C SER A 139 -15.92 -6.33 -6.97
N ARG A 140 -15.58 -5.09 -7.31
CA ARG A 140 -16.56 -4.06 -7.71
C ARG A 140 -17.21 -4.35 -9.06
N SER A 141 -16.51 -5.03 -9.96
CA SER A 141 -17.03 -5.40 -11.28
C SER A 141 -18.04 -6.53 -11.17
N ASP A 142 -17.82 -7.49 -10.28
CA ASP A 142 -18.73 -8.61 -10.04
C ASP A 142 -20.03 -8.15 -9.36
N TRP A 143 -19.96 -7.23 -8.40
CA TRP A 143 -21.16 -6.65 -7.77
C TRP A 143 -22.07 -5.88 -8.74
N ARG A 144 -21.51 -5.28 -9.81
CA ARG A 144 -22.33 -4.65 -10.86
C ARG A 144 -22.98 -5.64 -11.82
N ARG A 145 -22.53 -6.90 -11.82
CA ARG A 145 -23.03 -7.96 -12.71
C ARG A 145 -24.09 -8.85 -12.05
N LEU A 146 -24.44 -8.61 -10.79
CA LEU A 146 -25.55 -9.34 -10.15
C LEU A 146 -26.88 -8.93 -10.83
N PRO A 147 -27.67 -9.90 -11.34
CA PRO A 147 -28.95 -9.61 -11.96
C PRO A 147 -29.88 -8.93 -10.95
N ALA A 148 -30.65 -7.94 -11.43
CA ALA A 148 -31.68 -7.31 -10.61
C ALA A 148 -32.61 -8.37 -10.00
N PRO A 149 -33.07 -8.22 -8.73
CA PRO A 149 -34.03 -9.14 -8.15
C PRO A 149 -35.22 -9.28 -9.10
N PRO A 150 -35.78 -10.50 -9.26
CA PRO A 150 -36.85 -10.73 -10.22
C PRO A 150 -37.96 -9.72 -9.97
N ALA A 151 -38.27 -8.92 -11.00
CA ALA A 151 -39.39 -8.01 -10.95
C ALA A 151 -40.63 -8.83 -10.55
N CYS A 152 -41.23 -8.48 -9.41
CA CYS A 152 -42.50 -9.04 -9.01
C CYS A 152 -43.48 -8.72 -10.14
N ARG A 153 -43.85 -9.76 -10.88
CA ARG A 153 -44.82 -9.70 -11.97
C ARG A 153 -46.18 -9.48 -11.33
N THR A 154 -46.49 -8.24 -10.92
CA THR A 154 -47.86 -7.87 -10.57
C THR A 154 -48.68 -8.03 -11.85
N GLY A 155 -49.56 -9.02 -11.82
CA GLY A 155 -50.33 -9.48 -12.97
C GLY A 155 -51.02 -8.36 -13.72
N SER A 156 -50.96 -8.44 -15.04
CA SER A 156 -51.75 -7.64 -15.95
C SER A 156 -53.25 -7.88 -15.75
N PRO A 157 -54.11 -6.87 -15.99
CA PRO A 157 -55.55 -7.01 -15.85
C PRO A 157 -56.13 -7.91 -16.94
N HIS A 158 -57.11 -8.71 -16.53
CA HIS A 158 -57.92 -9.59 -17.36
C HIS A 158 -58.75 -8.76 -18.36
N PRO A 159 -58.74 -9.05 -19.67
CA PRO A 159 -59.76 -8.54 -20.57
C PRO A 159 -60.96 -9.48 -20.50
N SER A 160 -62.08 -9.04 -19.94
CA SER A 160 -63.37 -9.69 -20.17
C SER A 160 -63.95 -9.15 -21.47
N LEU A 161 -64.09 -10.05 -22.43
CA LEU A 161 -64.95 -9.90 -23.59
C LEU A 161 -66.39 -9.65 -23.10
N ASP A 162 -67.05 -8.61 -23.63
CA ASP A 162 -68.48 -8.67 -23.88
C ASP A 162 -68.79 -7.84 -25.12
N GLY A 163 -69.39 -8.52 -26.10
CA GLY A 163 -70.03 -7.92 -27.26
C GLY A 163 -71.53 -8.09 -27.17
N ARG A 164 -72.25 -7.30 -27.98
CA ARG A 164 -73.72 -7.21 -28.14
C ARG A 164 -74.38 -6.43 -26.97
N LEU A 165 -75.25 -5.43 -27.15
CA LEU A 165 -76.14 -4.97 -28.21
C LEU A 165 -76.18 -3.44 -28.22
#